data_AF-E2BLU9-F1
#
_entry.id   AF-E2BLU9-F1
#
_cell.length_a   1.000
_cell.length_b   1.000
_cell.length_c   1.000
_cell.angle_alpha   90.00
_cell.angle_beta   90.00
_cell.angle_gamma   90.00
#
_symmetry.space_group_name_H-M   'P 1'
#
loop_
_entity.id
_entity.type
_entity.pdbx_description
1 polymer ?
#
loop_
_entity_poly.entity_id
_entity_poly.type
_entity_poly.pdbx_seq_one_letter_code
_entity_poly.pdbx_strand_id
1 'polypeptide(L)'
;FNPNICHICKVTVAYNFITCNHCQMIIYCSQEHKQLHQPHHIQICKVIEESLLKMDVTWTTELNNMEWFHSRMELISLTEKELSRPLEFHEKQIILYAKSCRICHQQTNLRKCTTCSSANYCTDHAEIFQKIHNSNCD
;
A
#
# COMPACT_ATOMS: atom_id res chain seq x y z
N PHE A 1 3.62 -6.85 7.13
CA PHE A 1 4.01 -5.57 6.48
C PHE A 1 3.08 -4.45 6.97
N ASN A 2 3.55 -3.21 7.08
CA ASN A 2 2.70 -2.05 7.34
C ASN A 2 3.07 -0.93 6.33
N PRO A 3 2.13 -0.43 5.51
CA PRO A 3 2.42 0.54 4.45
C PRO A 3 2.62 1.98 4.97
N ASN A 4 2.28 2.25 6.23
CA ASN A 4 2.20 3.59 6.81
C ASN A 4 3.38 3.95 7.71
N ILE A 5 4.39 3.09 7.78
CA ILE A 5 5.61 3.25 8.59
C ILE A 5 6.84 2.99 7.73
N CYS A 6 8.03 3.39 8.18
CA CYS A 6 9.23 3.14 7.39
C CYS A 6 9.44 1.63 7.17
N HIS A 7 9.63 1.22 5.91
CA HIS A 7 9.83 -0.19 5.60
C HIS A 7 11.10 -0.79 6.22
N ILE A 8 12.13 0.01 6.46
CA ILE A 8 13.39 -0.45 7.07
C ILE A 8 13.29 -0.42 8.60
N CYS A 9 13.31 0.78 9.21
CA CYS A 9 13.41 0.91 10.67
C CYS A 9 12.08 0.86 11.42
N LYS A 10 10.95 0.75 10.70
CA LYS A 10 9.59 0.68 11.27
C LYS A 10 9.15 1.90 12.08
N VAL A 11 9.87 3.04 11.99
CA VAL A 11 9.46 4.28 12.65
C VAL A 11 8.08 4.72 12.17
N THR A 12 7.22 5.09 13.12
CA THR A 12 5.82 5.48 12.89
C THR A 12 5.67 6.99 12.66
N VAL A 13 6.61 7.78 13.20
CA VAL A 13 6.65 9.24 13.12
C VAL A 13 7.95 9.68 12.45
N ALA A 14 7.83 10.49 11.41
CA ALA A 14 8.94 11.14 10.72
C ALA A 14 8.45 12.49 10.20
N TYR A 15 9.36 13.45 10.04
CA TYR A 15 9.01 14.77 9.50
C TYR A 15 8.36 14.64 8.12
N ASN A 16 9.01 13.87 7.23
CA ASN A 16 8.48 13.53 5.91
C ASN A 16 8.77 12.06 5.59
N PHE A 17 7.72 11.31 5.25
CA PHE A 17 7.89 10.00 4.63
C PHE A 17 8.06 10.14 3.12
N ILE A 18 8.96 9.36 2.55
CA ILE A 18 9.21 9.25 1.11
C ILE A 18 8.48 8.01 0.61
N THR A 19 7.52 8.18 -0.28
CA THR A 19 6.85 7.06 -0.96
C THR A 19 7.70 6.59 -2.15
N CYS A 20 7.68 5.28 -2.43
CA CYS A 20 8.26 4.75 -3.66
C CYS A 20 7.54 5.37 -4.88
N ASN A 21 8.29 5.99 -5.76
CA ASN A 21 7.76 6.75 -6.90
C ASN A 21 7.17 5.88 -8.01
N HIS A 22 7.51 4.59 -8.04
CA HIS A 22 7.04 3.62 -9.04
C HIS A 22 5.78 2.90 -8.56
N CYS A 23 5.90 2.07 -7.51
CA CYS A 23 4.76 1.26 -7.05
C CYS A 23 3.81 2.01 -6.09
N GLN A 24 4.21 3.13 -5.50
CA GLN A 24 3.44 3.90 -4.50
C GLN A 24 3.02 3.13 -3.22
N MET A 25 3.44 1.87 -3.05
CA MET A 25 2.99 0.99 -1.96
C MET A 25 3.89 0.98 -0.71
N ILE A 26 5.14 1.45 -0.83
CA ILE A 26 6.14 1.41 0.25
C ILE A 26 6.57 2.83 0.62
N ILE A 27 6.76 3.08 1.91
CA ILE A 27 7.31 4.35 2.40
C ILE A 27 8.60 4.16 3.21
N TYR A 28 9.43 5.20 3.21
CA TYR A 28 10.71 5.28 3.90
C TYR A 28 10.79 6.59 4.69
N CYS A 29 11.45 6.61 5.85
CA CYS A 29 11.66 7.84 6.60
C CYS A 29 12.87 8.66 6.12
N SER A 30 13.71 8.11 5.24
CA SER A 30 14.90 8.77 4.69
C SER A 30 15.29 8.20 3.33
N GLN A 31 16.07 8.96 2.56
CA GLN A 31 16.62 8.50 1.28
C GLN A 31 17.59 7.33 1.47
N GLU A 32 18.34 7.33 2.59
CA GLU A 32 19.22 6.23 2.98
C GLU A 32 18.44 4.90 3.11
N HIS A 33 17.31 4.89 3.84
CA HIS A 33 16.48 3.69 3.96
C HIS A 33 15.84 3.26 2.63
N LYS A 34 15.52 4.21 1.74
CA LYS A 34 15.06 3.90 0.38
C LYS A 34 16.16 3.22 -0.44
N GLN A 35 17.39 3.73 -0.38
CA GLN A 35 18.55 3.17 -1.08
C GLN A 35 18.94 1.79 -0.53
N LEU A 36 18.91 1.62 0.80
CA LEU A 36 19.20 0.34 1.45
C LEU A 36 18.24 -0.77 1.00
N HIS A 37 16.96 -0.45 0.80
CA HIS A 37 15.96 -1.41 0.34
C HIS A 37 16.02 -1.67 -1.18
N GLN A 38 16.61 -0.75 -1.96
CA GLN A 38 16.51 -0.74 -3.42
C GLN A 38 16.90 -2.08 -4.09
N PRO A 39 18.00 -2.77 -3.70
CA PRO A 39 18.39 -4.03 -4.32
C PRO A 39 17.36 -5.15 -4.17
N HIS A 40 16.62 -5.17 -3.06
CA HIS A 40 15.59 -6.17 -2.77
C HIS A 40 14.23 -5.79 -3.38
N HIS A 41 14.02 -4.50 -3.64
CA HIS A 41 12.73 -3.97 -4.08
C HIS A 41 12.60 -3.80 -5.59
N ILE A 42 13.68 -3.41 -6.27
CA ILE A 42 13.59 -2.80 -7.61
C ILE A 42 13.02 -3.74 -8.68
N GLN A 43 13.30 -5.04 -8.59
CA GLN A 43 12.81 -6.02 -9.56
C GLN A 43 11.28 -6.10 -9.53
N ILE A 44 10.70 -6.40 -8.37
CA ILE A 44 9.25 -6.47 -8.22
C ILE A 44 8.59 -5.10 -8.42
N CYS A 45 9.24 -4.02 -7.98
CA CYS A 45 8.70 -2.67 -8.08
C CYS A 45 8.35 -2.29 -9.51
N LYS A 46 9.24 -2.57 -10.47
CA LYS A 46 9.02 -2.31 -11.89
C LYS A 46 7.90 -3.16 -12.47
N VAL A 47 7.87 -4.45 -12.13
CA VAL A 47 6.83 -5.36 -12.61
C VAL A 47 5.45 -4.97 -12.08
N ILE A 48 5.35 -4.52 -10.82
CA ILE A 48 4.11 -3.99 -10.25
C ILE A 48 3.66 -2.73 -11.02
N GLU A 49 4.57 -1.78 -11.26
CA GLU A 49 4.28 -0.55 -12.01
C GLU A 49 3.72 -0.87 -13.41
N GLU A 50 4.38 -1.75 -14.15
CA GLU A 50 3.93 -2.21 -15.47
C GLU A 50 2.59 -2.94 -15.43
N SER A 51 2.36 -3.77 -14.40
CA SER A 51 1.10 -4.50 -14.23
C SER A 51 -0.07 -3.56 -13.91
N LEU A 52 0.16 -2.54 -13.09
CA LEU A 52 -0.85 -1.52 -12.77
C LEU A 52 -1.26 -0.71 -14.01
N LEU A 53 -0.31 -0.41 -14.91
CA LEU A 53 -0.59 0.24 -16.18
C LEU A 53 -1.43 -0.66 -17.11
N LYS A 54 -1.15 -1.97 -17.15
CA LYS A 54 -1.92 -2.93 -17.96
C LYS A 54 -3.36 -3.11 -17.48
N MET A 55 -3.59 -2.99 -16.17
CA MET A 55 -4.92 -3.15 -15.57
C MET A 55 -5.80 -1.89 -15.66
N ASP A 56 -5.29 -0.77 -16.21
CA ASP A 56 -5.97 0.53 -16.22
C ASP A 56 -6.47 0.96 -14.82
N VAL A 57 -5.65 0.67 -13.79
CA VAL A 57 -6.04 0.93 -12.40
C VAL A 57 -6.08 2.43 -12.14
N THR A 58 -7.29 2.92 -11.88
CA THR A 58 -7.52 4.28 -11.39
C THR A 58 -7.55 4.29 -9.87
N TRP A 59 -6.55 4.90 -9.25
CA TRP A 59 -6.39 4.96 -7.78
C TRP A 59 -7.47 5.76 -7.04
N THR A 60 -8.33 6.44 -7.79
CA THR A 60 -9.45 7.26 -7.32
C THR A 60 -10.77 6.52 -7.29
N THR A 61 -10.87 5.36 -7.95
CA THR A 61 -12.12 4.61 -8.02
C THR A 61 -12.42 3.96 -6.67
N GLU A 62 -13.63 4.20 -6.18
CA GLU A 62 -14.13 3.50 -5.01
C GLU A 62 -14.43 2.05 -5.37
N LEU A 63 -13.98 1.13 -4.52
CA LEU A 63 -14.18 -0.30 -4.68
C LEU A 63 -14.84 -0.84 -3.42
N ASN A 64 -15.76 -1.77 -3.57
CA ASN A 64 -16.22 -2.57 -2.44
C ASN A 64 -15.16 -3.62 -2.04
N ASN A 65 -15.35 -4.30 -0.90
CA ASN A 65 -14.39 -5.29 -0.39
C ASN A 65 -14.06 -6.41 -1.40
N MET A 66 -15.06 -6.88 -2.17
CA MET A 66 -14.87 -7.96 -3.14
C MET A 66 -14.10 -7.47 -4.37
N GLU A 67 -14.43 -6.29 -4.89
CA GLU A 67 -13.72 -5.65 -5.99
C GLU A 67 -12.27 -5.35 -5.62
N TRP A 68 -12.05 -4.81 -4.41
CA TRP A 68 -10.71 -4.59 -3.88
C TRP A 68 -9.92 -5.90 -3.81
N PHE A 69 -10.48 -6.94 -3.18
CA PHE A 69 -9.85 -8.24 -3.07
C PHE A 69 -9.49 -8.82 -4.45
N HIS A 70 -10.42 -8.82 -5.40
CA HIS A 70 -10.17 -9.28 -6.76
C HIS A 70 -9.06 -8.48 -7.45
N SER A 71 -9.05 -7.15 -7.31
CA SER A 71 -7.99 -6.32 -7.89
C SER A 71 -6.61 -6.67 -7.34
N ARG A 72 -6.50 -7.04 -6.05
CA ARG A 72 -5.23 -7.44 -5.45
C ARG A 72 -4.77 -8.80 -5.95
N MET A 73 -5.71 -9.76 -6.07
CA MET A 73 -5.41 -11.09 -6.58
C MET A 73 -5.02 -11.06 -8.07
N GLU A 74 -5.69 -10.22 -8.86
CA GLU A 74 -5.33 -9.99 -10.26
C GLU A 74 -3.93 -9.37 -10.39
N LEU A 75 -3.61 -8.34 -9.58
CA LEU A 75 -2.28 -7.75 -9.58
C LEU A 75 -1.20 -8.74 -9.18
N ILE A 76 -1.45 -9.60 -8.18
CA ILE A 76 -0.53 -10.70 -7.82
C ILE A 76 -0.33 -11.64 -9.01
N SER A 77 -1.41 -12.12 -9.62
CA SER A 77 -1.36 -13.06 -10.75
C SER A 77 -0.57 -12.49 -11.93
N LEU A 78 -0.83 -11.23 -12.30
CA LEU A 78 -0.09 -10.54 -13.35
C LEU A 78 1.38 -10.36 -12.97
N THR A 79 1.67 -9.94 -11.74
CA THR A 79 3.06 -9.77 -11.29
C THR A 79 3.83 -11.09 -11.31
N GLU A 80 3.24 -12.19 -10.84
CA GLU A 80 3.86 -13.53 -10.88
C GLU A 80 4.12 -14.00 -12.32
N LYS A 81 3.17 -13.74 -13.23
CA LYS A 81 3.31 -14.07 -14.65
C LYS A 81 4.46 -13.31 -15.30
N GLU A 82 4.52 -11.99 -15.13
CA GLU A 82 5.54 -11.14 -15.74
C GLU A 82 6.93 -11.40 -15.13
N LEU A 83 6.99 -11.70 -13.82
CA LEU A 83 8.23 -12.02 -13.13
C LEU A 83 8.72 -13.46 -13.42
N SER A 84 7.89 -14.30 -14.03
CA SER A 84 8.16 -15.72 -14.33
C SER A 84 8.54 -16.54 -13.08
N ARG A 85 8.02 -16.16 -11.91
CA ARG A 85 8.13 -16.92 -10.66
C ARG A 85 7.00 -16.54 -9.70
N PRO A 86 6.68 -17.42 -8.73
CA PRO A 86 5.82 -17.03 -7.62
C PRO A 86 6.39 -15.84 -6.85
N LEU A 87 5.50 -15.00 -6.34
CA LEU A 87 5.89 -13.93 -5.42
C LEU A 87 6.22 -14.54 -4.06
N GLU A 88 7.27 -14.04 -3.44
CA GLU A 88 7.59 -14.34 -2.06
C GLU A 88 6.49 -13.83 -1.13
N PHE A 89 6.43 -14.39 0.08
CA PHE A 89 5.41 -13.98 1.05
C PHE A 89 5.45 -12.47 1.32
N HIS A 90 6.63 -11.90 1.50
CA HIS A 90 6.80 -10.47 1.78
C HIS A 90 6.41 -9.59 0.58
N GLU A 91 6.60 -10.08 -0.64
CA GLU A 91 6.19 -9.43 -1.89
C GLU A 91 4.66 -9.38 -2.01
N LYS A 92 3.97 -10.50 -1.71
CA LYS A 92 2.51 -10.55 -1.66
C LYS A 92 1.95 -9.56 -0.64
N GLN A 93 2.61 -9.44 0.51
CA GLN A 93 2.19 -8.49 1.54
C GLN A 93 2.24 -7.02 1.06
N ILE A 94 3.17 -6.65 0.18
CA ILE A 94 3.24 -5.29 -0.38
C ILE A 94 1.96 -4.97 -1.18
N ILE A 95 1.50 -5.92 -1.99
CA ILE A 95 0.30 -5.76 -2.83
C ILE A 95 -0.98 -5.84 -1.99
N LEU A 96 -1.10 -6.85 -1.13
CA LEU A 96 -2.31 -7.11 -0.34
C LEU A 96 -2.61 -6.01 0.68
N TYR A 97 -1.57 -5.44 1.29
CA TYR A 97 -1.68 -4.41 2.31
C TYR A 97 -1.29 -3.03 1.80
N ALA A 98 -1.42 -2.79 0.49
CA ALA A 98 -1.30 -1.46 -0.09
C ALA A 98 -2.28 -0.49 0.60
N LYS A 99 -1.91 0.79 0.70
CA LYS A 99 -2.75 1.80 1.36
C LYS A 99 -4.06 1.95 0.60
N SER A 100 -5.16 1.78 1.30
CA SER A 100 -6.50 2.09 0.79
C SER A 100 -7.38 2.60 1.93
N CYS A 101 -8.40 3.40 1.61
CA CYS A 101 -9.41 3.76 2.60
C CYS A 101 -10.08 2.47 3.12
N ARG A 102 -10.22 2.32 4.44
CA ARG A 102 -10.85 1.16 5.07
C ARG A 102 -12.32 0.97 4.67
N ILE A 103 -12.96 1.97 4.08
CA ILE A 103 -14.39 1.97 3.74
C ILE A 103 -14.61 1.81 2.24
N CYS A 104 -14.01 2.67 1.41
CA CYS A 104 -14.23 2.67 -0.04
C CYS A 104 -13.03 2.21 -0.87
N HIS A 105 -11.94 1.79 -0.23
CA HIS A 105 -10.71 1.32 -0.89
C HIS A 105 -10.03 2.24 -1.91
N GLN A 106 -10.45 3.51 -2.05
CA GLN A 106 -9.66 4.51 -2.80
C GLN A 106 -8.24 4.57 -2.22
N GLN A 107 -7.25 4.87 -3.05
CA GLN A 107 -5.84 4.76 -2.67
C GLN A 107 -5.12 6.12 -2.63
N THR A 108 -5.82 7.19 -2.96
CA THR A 108 -5.30 8.57 -2.97
C THR A 108 -5.82 9.40 -1.81
N ASN A 109 -5.07 10.44 -1.43
CA ASN A 109 -5.46 11.43 -0.40
C ASN A 109 -5.86 10.79 0.94
N LEU A 110 -5.11 9.78 1.36
CA LEU A 110 -5.37 9.02 2.57
C LEU A 110 -4.67 9.61 3.80
N ARG A 111 -5.37 9.56 4.93
CA ARG A 111 -4.84 9.80 6.27
C ARG A 111 -4.72 8.47 6.99
N LYS A 112 -3.67 8.31 7.80
CA LYS A 112 -3.51 7.14 8.67
C LYS A 112 -4.07 7.41 10.06
N CYS A 113 -4.50 6.37 10.76
CA CYS A 113 -4.72 6.44 12.20
C CYS A 113 -3.39 6.74 12.91
N THR A 114 -3.35 7.77 13.75
CA THR A 114 -2.14 8.17 14.49
C THR A 114 -1.86 7.27 15.70
N THR A 115 -2.88 6.55 16.19
CA THR A 115 -2.75 5.61 17.30
C THR A 115 -2.09 4.31 16.85
N CYS A 116 -2.71 3.57 15.93
CA CYS A 116 -2.18 2.26 15.51
C CYS A 116 -1.29 2.30 14.27
N SER A 117 -1.37 3.36 13.45
CA SER A 117 -0.71 3.42 12.13
C SER A 117 -1.08 2.28 11.16
N SER A 118 -2.05 1.43 11.47
CA SER A 118 -2.40 0.25 10.66
C SER A 118 -3.59 0.51 9.71
N ALA A 119 -4.42 1.50 10.01
CA ALA A 119 -5.62 1.81 9.24
C ALA A 119 -5.53 3.17 8.53
N ASN A 120 -6.14 3.26 7.35
CA ASN A 120 -6.21 4.46 6.52
C ASN A 120 -7.66 4.85 6.21
N TYR A 121 -7.91 6.14 6.01
CA TYR A 121 -9.20 6.70 5.62
C TYR A 121 -9.02 7.89 4.67
N CYS A 122 -9.97 8.11 3.76
CA CYS A 122 -10.00 9.30 2.93
C CYS A 122 -10.77 10.43 3.64
N THR A 123 -10.70 11.64 3.08
CA THR A 123 -11.38 12.83 3.64
C THR A 123 -12.88 12.60 3.80
N ASP A 124 -13.53 12.00 2.80
CA ASP A 124 -14.97 11.80 2.77
C ASP A 124 -15.45 10.80 3.83
N HIS A 125 -14.57 9.87 4.21
CA HIS A 125 -14.83 8.83 5.19
C HIS A 125 -14.28 9.14 6.59
N ALA A 126 -13.77 10.34 6.85
CA ALA A 126 -13.11 10.67 8.12
C ALA A 126 -14.03 10.52 9.34
N GLU A 127 -15.27 11.03 9.28
CA GLU A 127 -16.22 10.94 10.40
C GLU A 127 -16.68 9.51 10.66
N ILE A 128 -17.00 8.76 9.59
CA ILE A 128 -17.45 7.37 9.68
C ILE A 128 -16.31 6.51 10.25
N PHE A 129 -15.09 6.72 9.77
CA PHE A 129 -13.91 6.03 10.25
C PHE A 129 -13.70 6.21 11.75
N GLN A 130 -13.81 7.43 12.27
CA GLN A 130 -13.65 7.68 13.71
C GLN A 130 -14.70 6.92 14.55
N LYS A 131 -15.95 6.88 14.09
CA LYS A 131 -17.03 6.16 14.80
C LYS A 131 -16.79 4.64 14.86
N ILE A 132 -16.32 4.03 13.76
CA ILE A 132 -16.18 2.58 13.67
C ILE A 132 -14.81 2.04 14.10
N HIS A 133 -13.75 2.85 13.99
CA HIS A 133 -12.39 2.40 14.27
C HIS A 133 -12.00 2.58 15.74
N ASN A 134 -12.48 3.64 16.41
CA ASN A 134 -12.05 3.96 17.78
C ASN A 134 -12.30 2.83 18.78
N SER A 135 -13.35 2.04 18.60
CA SER A 135 -13.68 0.91 19.48
C SER A 135 -12.77 -0.30 19.31
N ASN A 136 -12.15 -0.46 18.13
CA ASN A 136 -11.30 -1.61 17.76
C ASN A 136 -9.98 -1.10 17.14
N CYS A 137 -9.36 -0.12 17.81
CA CYS A 137 -8.12 0.48 17.36
C CYS A 137 -6.93 -0.33 17.90
N ASP A 138 -6.50 -1.31 17.12
CA ASP A 138 -5.30 -2.14 17.35
C ASP A 138 -4.18 -1.81 16.36
#